data_AF-A0A7V1CY64-F1
#
_entry.id   AF-A0A7V1CY64-F1
#
_cell.length_a   1.000
_cell.length_b   1.000
_cell.length_c   1.000
_cell.angle_alpha   90.00
_cell.angle_beta   90.00
_cell.angle_gamma   90.00
#
_symmetry.space_group_name_H-M   'P 1'
#
loop_
_entity.id
_entity.type
_entity.pdbx_description
1 polymer ?
#
loop_
_entity_poly.entity_id
_entity_poly.type
_entity_poly.pdbx_seq_one_letter_code
_entity_poly.pdbx_strand_id
1 'polypeptide(L)'
;MGDAAHAPLPTSGQGACQALEDAWHLVRVLEKYDDLELALTAFYQQRIDKTSASQRVGRQVAQKIFTTAADTNETPALGISAQQLVTLWMQGLSN
;
A
#
# COMPACT_ATOMS: atom_id res chain seq x y z
N MET A 1 6.42 10.23 -3.76
CA MET A 1 6.29 9.36 -2.57
C MET A 1 5.09 9.79 -1.74
N GLY A 2 4.63 8.95 -0.82
CA GLY A 2 3.46 9.18 0.02
C GLY A 2 2.19 9.37 -0.82
N ASP A 3 1.23 10.12 -0.27
CA ASP A 3 -0.06 10.36 -0.93
C ASP A 3 0.05 10.98 -2.33
N ALA A 4 1.10 11.77 -2.57
CA ALA A 4 1.36 12.34 -3.90
C ALA A 4 1.63 11.26 -4.96
N ALA A 5 2.14 10.08 -4.57
CA ALA A 5 2.34 8.95 -5.47
C ALA A 5 1.22 7.91 -5.39
N HIS A 6 0.63 7.70 -4.20
CA HIS A 6 -0.29 6.58 -3.97
C HIS A 6 -1.36 6.87 -2.91
N ALA A 7 -2.07 8.00 -3.04
CA ALA A 7 -3.20 8.38 -2.18
C ALA A 7 -4.12 7.18 -1.84
N PRO A 8 -4.13 6.71 -0.58
CA PRO A 8 -4.97 5.62 -0.15
C PRO A 8 -6.33 6.14 0.32
N LEU A 9 -7.32 5.25 0.41
CA LEU A 9 -8.54 5.60 1.15
C LEU A 9 -8.25 5.59 2.66
N PRO A 10 -8.77 6.58 3.43
CA PRO A 10 -8.55 6.67 4.87
C PRO A 10 -8.96 5.40 5.64
N THR A 11 -9.98 4.70 5.16
CA THR A 11 -10.49 3.44 5.73
C THR A 11 -9.48 2.29 5.75
N SER A 12 -8.42 2.37 4.94
CA SER A 12 -7.36 1.36 4.92
C SER A 12 -6.35 1.51 6.06
N GLY A 13 -6.19 2.70 6.63
CA GLY A 13 -5.16 3.01 7.63
C GLY A 13 -3.72 2.88 7.14
N GLN A 14 -3.46 2.72 5.84
CA GLN A 14 -2.13 2.38 5.32
C GLN A 14 -1.26 3.58 4.88
N GLY A 15 -1.81 4.79 4.77
CA GLY A 15 -1.10 5.92 4.15
C GLY A 15 0.20 6.29 4.84
N ALA A 16 0.18 6.48 6.16
CA ALA A 16 1.38 6.83 6.91
C ALA A 16 2.45 5.72 6.83
N CYS A 17 2.05 4.45 6.98
CA CYS A 17 2.97 3.32 6.89
C CYS A 17 3.62 3.24 5.50
N GLN A 18 2.86 3.41 4.42
CA GLN A 18 3.40 3.40 3.06
C GLN A 18 4.33 4.60 2.80
N ALA A 19 4.02 5.78 3.33
CA ALA A 19 4.89 6.95 3.21
C ALA A 19 6.23 6.77 3.96
N LEU A 20 6.21 6.14 5.15
CA LEU A 20 7.44 5.83 5.89
C LEU A 20 8.29 4.78 5.16
N GLU A 21 7.64 3.75 4.62
CA GLU A 21 8.31 2.76 3.78
C GLU A 21 8.92 3.41 2.52
N ASP A 22 8.27 4.45 1.95
CA ASP A 22 8.83 5.20 0.81
C ASP A 22 10.12 5.90 1.21
N ALA A 23 10.13 6.57 2.35
CA ALA A 23 11.32 7.26 2.83
C ALA A 23 12.48 6.27 3.02
N TRP A 24 12.20 5.10 3.61
CA TRP A 24 13.22 4.06 3.82
C TRP A 24 13.81 3.55 2.50
N HIS A 25 12.98 3.15 1.54
CA HIS A 25 13.46 2.68 0.24
C HIS A 25 14.18 3.76 -0.56
N LEU A 26 13.69 5.01 -0.53
CA LEU A 26 14.30 6.11 -1.25
C LEU A 26 15.73 6.38 -0.76
N VAL A 27 15.93 6.44 0.56
CA VAL A 27 17.27 6.61 1.14
C VAL A 27 18.20 5.47 0.71
N ARG A 28 17.73 4.22 0.79
CA ARG A 28 18.52 3.04 0.42
C ARG A 28 18.98 3.04 -1.04
N VAL A 29 18.14 3.48 -1.98
CA VAL A 29 18.56 3.56 -3.38
C VAL A 29 19.49 4.73 -3.65
N LEU A 30 19.29 5.87 -2.97
CA LEU A 30 20.16 7.04 -3.10
C LEU A 30 21.56 6.78 -2.52
N GLU A 31 21.68 5.92 -1.51
CA GLU A 31 22.97 5.44 -0.99
C GLU A 31 23.66 4.44 -1.93
N LYS A 32 22.91 3.79 -2.83
CA LYS A 32 23.41 2.67 -3.67
C LYS A 32 23.83 3.12 -5.07
N TYR A 33 23.18 4.13 -5.63
CA TYR A 33 23.36 4.57 -7.02
C TYR A 33 23.86 6.01 -7.05
N ASP A 34 24.95 6.26 -7.76
CA ASP A 34 25.47 7.63 -7.98
C ASP A 34 24.66 8.41 -9.03
N ASP A 35 24.01 7.68 -9.95
CA ASP A 35 23.13 8.26 -10.96
C ASP A 35 21.71 8.42 -10.41
N LEU A 36 21.22 9.66 -10.40
CA LEU A 36 19.92 10.01 -9.84
C LEU A 36 18.76 9.37 -10.61
N GLU A 37 18.84 9.31 -11.94
CA GLU A 37 17.75 8.76 -12.76
C GLU A 37 17.62 7.25 -12.54
N LEU A 38 18.76 6.54 -12.46
CA LEU A 38 18.80 5.13 -12.09
C LEU A 38 18.27 4.90 -10.66
N ALA A 39 18.66 5.74 -9.70
CA ALA A 39 18.18 5.64 -8.32
C ALA A 39 16.66 5.78 -8.24
N LEU A 40 16.10 6.82 -8.86
CA LEU A 40 14.66 7.10 -8.83
C LEU A 40 13.86 6.04 -9.60
N THR A 41 14.41 5.52 -10.70
CA THR A 41 13.80 4.39 -11.43
C THR A 41 13.76 3.14 -10.56
N ALA A 42 14.85 2.80 -9.88
CA ALA A 42 14.90 1.67 -8.97
C ALA A 42 13.92 1.82 -7.80
N PHE A 43 13.83 3.02 -7.21
CA PHE A 43 12.84 3.33 -6.16
C PHE A 43 11.40 3.09 -6.65
N TYR A 44 11.04 3.63 -7.81
CA TYR A 44 9.71 3.44 -8.38
C TYR A 44 9.37 1.96 -8.56
N GLN A 45 10.28 1.18 -9.16
CA GLN A 45 10.08 -0.25 -9.41
C GLN A 45 9.92 -1.06 -8.12
N GLN A 46 10.64 -0.70 -7.06
CA GLN A 46 10.49 -1.38 -5.76
C GLN A 46 9.12 -1.14 -5.12
N ARG A 47 8.45 -0.02 -5.44
CA ARG A 47 7.27 0.43 -4.68
C ARG A 47 5.95 0.31 -5.40
N ILE A 48 5.94 0.41 -6.73
CA ILE A 48 4.71 0.49 -7.52
C ILE A 48 3.75 -0.67 -7.27
N ASP A 49 4.26 -1.90 -7.13
CA ASP A 49 3.42 -3.09 -6.97
C ASP A 49 2.69 -3.09 -5.63
N LYS A 50 3.42 -2.89 -4.53
CA LYS A 50 2.86 -2.90 -3.17
C LYS A 50 1.89 -1.75 -2.96
N THR A 51 2.23 -0.54 -3.42
CA THR A 51 1.39 0.64 -3.22
C THR A 51 0.10 0.54 -4.04
N SER A 52 0.18 0.06 -5.28
CA SER A 52 -0.99 -0.20 -6.14
C SER A 52 -1.91 -1.27 -5.57
N ALA A 53 -1.35 -2.36 -5.04
CA ALA A 53 -2.10 -3.41 -4.36
C ALA A 53 -2.80 -2.86 -3.11
N SER A 54 -2.11 -2.06 -2.30
CA SER A 54 -2.65 -1.43 -1.10
C SER A 54 -3.83 -0.49 -1.41
N GLN A 55 -3.72 0.34 -2.45
CA GLN A 55 -4.82 1.19 -2.90
C GLN A 55 -6.04 0.38 -3.34
N ARG A 56 -5.82 -0.73 -4.08
CA ARG A 56 -6.89 -1.62 -4.56
C ARG A 56 -7.62 -2.29 -3.40
N VAL A 57 -6.88 -2.85 -2.44
CA VAL A 57 -7.45 -3.46 -1.22
C VAL A 57 -8.17 -2.42 -0.39
N GLY A 58 -7.62 -1.21 -0.23
CA GLY A 58 -8.29 -0.11 0.46
C GLY A 58 -9.66 0.24 -0.14
N ARG A 59 -9.77 0.24 -1.48
CA ARG A 59 -11.06 0.41 -2.18
C ARG A 59 -12.05 -0.72 -1.88
N GLN A 60 -11.59 -1.97 -1.88
CA GLN A 60 -12.44 -3.13 -1.55
C GLN A 60 -12.96 -3.07 -0.11
N VAL A 61 -12.10 -2.67 0.84
CA VAL A 61 -12.48 -2.46 2.25
C VAL A 61 -13.53 -1.35 2.34
N ALA A 62 -13.28 -0.19 1.73
CA ALA A 62 -14.20 0.94 1.76
C ALA A 62 -15.57 0.60 1.16
N GLN A 63 -15.58 -0.07 0.00
CA GLN A 63 -16.81 -0.50 -0.66
C GLN A 63 -17.66 -1.35 0.30
N LYS A 64 -17.07 -2.26 1.06
CA LYS A 64 -17.82 -3.08 2.03
C LYS A 64 -18.34 -2.27 3.20
N ILE A 65 -17.54 -1.36 3.75
CA ILE A 65 -17.99 -0.47 4.84
C ILE A 65 -19.21 0.36 4.41
N PHE A 66 -19.18 0.92 3.20
CA PHE A 66 -20.21 1.86 2.76
C PHE A 66 -21.38 1.24 1.98
N THR A 67 -21.21 0.09 1.33
CA THR A 67 -22.31 -0.63 0.65
C THR A 67 -23.19 -1.40 1.64
N THR A 68 -22.63 -1.88 2.77
CA THR A 68 -23.40 -2.59 3.82
C THR A 68 -24.34 -1.68 4.62
N ALA A 69 -24.15 -0.36 4.59
CA ALA A 69 -25.09 0.58 5.20
C ALA A 69 -26.43 0.67 4.45
N ALA A 70 -26.49 0.21 3.19
CA ALA A 70 -27.69 0.31 2.35
C ALA A 70 -28.56 -0.95 2.37
N ASP A 71 -27.99 -2.15 2.55
CA ASP A 71 -28.76 -3.41 2.47
C ASP A 71 -28.12 -4.56 3.28
N THR A 72 -28.94 -5.19 4.15
CA THR A 72 -28.80 -6.51 4.82
C THR A 72 -28.00 -6.67 6.14
N ASN A 73 -28.51 -7.60 6.97
CA ASN A 73 -28.13 -7.93 8.36
C ASN A 73 -27.01 -9.00 8.44
N GLU A 74 -26.15 -9.10 7.41
CA GLU A 74 -25.07 -10.09 7.34
C GLU A 74 -23.70 -9.43 7.32
N THR A 75 -22.76 -9.98 8.10
CA THR A 75 -21.37 -9.50 8.17
C THR A 75 -20.66 -9.80 6.84
N PRO A 76 -20.23 -8.80 6.06
CA PRO A 76 -19.62 -9.05 4.75
C PRO A 76 -18.20 -9.60 4.93
N ALA A 77 -17.92 -10.78 4.39
CA ALA A 77 -16.55 -11.28 4.31
C ALA A 77 -15.73 -10.36 3.41
N LEU A 78 -14.55 -9.91 3.85
CA LEU A 78 -13.68 -8.93 3.17
C LEU A 78 -13.19 -9.36 1.78
N GLY A 79 -13.36 -10.62 1.37
CA GLY A 79 -12.91 -11.15 0.08
C GLY A 79 -11.38 -11.26 -0.03
N ILE A 80 -10.68 -10.72 0.97
CA ILE A 80 -9.29 -10.92 1.31
C ILE A 80 -9.26 -11.44 2.75
N SER A 81 -8.52 -12.51 3.01
CA SER A 81 -8.38 -13.06 4.36
C SER A 81 -7.43 -12.21 5.21
N ALA A 82 -7.52 -12.36 6.53
CA ALA A 82 -6.58 -11.71 7.45
C ALA A 82 -5.12 -12.11 7.14
N GLN A 83 -4.87 -13.39 6.83
CA GLN A 83 -3.55 -13.85 6.40
C GLN A 83 -3.06 -13.16 5.12
N GLN A 84 -3.92 -12.99 4.12
CA GLN A 84 -3.55 -12.28 2.88
C GLN A 84 -3.23 -10.81 3.12
N LEU A 85 -3.96 -10.14 4.03
CA LEU A 85 -3.67 -8.77 4.44
C LEU A 85 -2.31 -8.67 5.14
N VAL A 86 -2.04 -9.57 6.08
CA VAL A 86 -0.74 -9.63 6.77
C VAL A 86 0.40 -9.84 5.77
N THR A 87 0.26 -10.80 4.85
CA THR A 87 1.27 -11.04 3.80
C THR A 87 1.50 -9.79 2.96
N LEU A 88 0.44 -9.10 2.55
CA LEU A 88 0.56 -7.87 1.75
C LEU A 88 1.28 -6.75 2.51
N TRP A 89 0.92 -6.52 3.78
CA TRP A 89 1.54 -5.46 4.57
C TRP A 89 3.01 -5.74 4.90
N MET A 90 3.34 -7.01 5.15
CA MET A 90 4.70 -7.45 5.47
C MET A 90 5.60 -7.62 4.24
N GLN A 91 5.04 -7.60 3.03
CA GLN A 91 5.81 -7.71 1.78
C GLN A 91 6.88 -6.60 1.71
N GLY A 92 8.13 -6.95 1.45
CA GLY A 92 9.24 -6.00 1.35
C GLY A 92 9.91 -5.63 2.69
N LEU A 93 9.39 -6.12 3.82
CA LEU A 93 10.02 -5.98 5.14
C LEU A 93 10.89 -7.19 5.53
N SER A 94 10.92 -8.23 4.70
CA SER A 94 11.80 -9.40 4.87
C SER A 94 13.21 -9.05 4.39
N ASN A 95 14.21 -9.18 5.27
CA ASN A 95 15.64 -8.99 4.97
C ASN A 95 16.15 -9.90 3.86
#